data_AF-A0A1Q8U5I1-F1
#
_entry.id   AF-A0A1Q8U5I1-F1
#
_cell.length_a   1.000
_cell.length_b   1.000
_cell.length_c   1.000
_cell.angle_alpha   90.00
_cell.angle_beta   90.00
_cell.angle_gamma   90.00
#
_symmetry.space_group_name_H-M   'P 1'
#
loop_
_entity.id
_entity.type
_entity.pdbx_description
1 polymer ?
#
loop_
_entity_poly.entity_id
_entity_poly.type
_entity_poly.pdbx_seq_one_letter_code
_entity_poly.pdbx_strand_id
1 'polypeptide(L)'
;MTLRARPHLHYAPVSEGVYFNGPRTQFVISGPQLLYRVADICVPLLEAGTTEDELVTALGSERARPVVRRIVDELRARGLLLDLDALTVPEPSAEIRARYPEALAHLETECADPYAVFQRLRTTEVLLCGPADAVLPAARGLHRAGVTGLTLATPDPDAAAATASRLGMRLLPLGDTATLPDPGDLPVPPDAVLHCPGPDDGVTAEALTALLPAGAPLVPVRWDGLVAAVGPVAPGGASLAGSAALVRRAARWAVDEATAPVPHPTAAALAGALAGQLLFDTLAGIAPPGEAHVLHGEELTADRVHLTAPGPAAGEAAERRFLTAAPEAGAEPVPPPTPDEAVEAVTALTGRWTGPLALLGGEELPQMPLALREMAARDGDAGSVVAWAEEQRTATVAVALAALRAACPTPGTAAAGLTEEHWLLDGALRLMADEAVPYATRAVGAVDARSVPLLRLLEEEGMPAPALTLLRHPGLDWTLAEVRTSGGPRPWTGRSWGRDDTEAVHRALATALARHQAHGVPGAGPLAEGVHTDALLFADASEQAALRKRVADAAEAAGLRYEGAPRRPDPVTGVLPLWSGAVRAVPLVGEPQGMEESIEERDHG
;
A
#
# COMPACT_ATOMS: atom_id res chain seq x y z
N MET A 1 18.84 -38.52 -13.68
CA MET A 1 18.09 -37.57 -12.84
C MET A 1 18.02 -38.13 -11.44
N THR A 2 18.93 -37.66 -10.61
CA THR A 2 18.98 -37.98 -9.18
C THR A 2 18.16 -36.94 -8.44
N LEU A 3 17.17 -37.39 -7.67
CA LEU A 3 16.19 -36.55 -7.00
C LEU A 3 16.31 -36.72 -5.50
N ARG A 4 16.22 -35.61 -4.77
CA ARG A 4 16.11 -35.62 -3.31
C ARG A 4 14.84 -34.92 -2.84
N ALA A 5 14.17 -35.49 -1.85
CA ALA A 5 13.09 -34.77 -1.17
C ALA A 5 13.64 -33.50 -0.50
N ARG A 6 12.92 -32.39 -0.65
CA ARG A 6 13.26 -31.18 0.11
C ARG A 6 12.99 -31.40 1.60
N PRO A 7 13.70 -30.68 2.49
CA PRO A 7 13.46 -30.74 3.93
C PRO A 7 11.98 -30.47 4.28
N HIS A 8 11.55 -31.01 5.43
CA HIS A 8 10.18 -30.85 5.96
C HIS A 8 9.06 -31.45 5.09
N LEU A 9 9.39 -32.34 4.15
CA LEU A 9 8.38 -33.16 3.48
C LEU A 9 7.80 -34.18 4.47
N HIS A 10 6.51 -34.07 4.75
CA HIS A 10 5.76 -35.01 5.57
C HIS A 10 4.69 -35.69 4.74
N TYR A 11 4.37 -36.94 5.07
CA TYR A 11 3.31 -37.68 4.42
C TYR A 11 2.52 -38.53 5.43
N ALA A 12 1.23 -38.73 5.15
CA ALA A 12 0.33 -39.52 5.99
C ALA A 12 -0.78 -40.19 5.17
N PRO A 13 -1.27 -41.37 5.57
CA PRO A 13 -2.42 -42.00 4.94
C PRO A 13 -3.72 -41.23 5.28
N VAL A 14 -4.58 -41.05 4.29
CA VAL A 14 -5.94 -40.49 4.45
C VAL A 14 -6.97 -41.35 3.72
N SER A 15 -8.26 -41.16 3.98
CA SER A 15 -9.35 -41.96 3.37
C SER A 15 -9.33 -41.96 1.84
N GLU A 16 -8.89 -40.85 1.25
CA GLU A 16 -8.88 -40.65 -0.21
C GLU A 16 -7.55 -41.05 -0.88
N GLY A 17 -6.50 -41.35 -0.11
CA GLY A 17 -5.17 -41.65 -0.65
C GLY A 17 -4.03 -41.30 0.32
N VAL A 18 -3.04 -40.54 -0.16
CA VAL A 18 -1.89 -40.11 0.66
C VAL A 18 -1.82 -38.58 0.68
N TYR A 19 -1.83 -38.04 1.90
CA TYR A 19 -1.61 -36.62 2.15
C TYR A 19 -0.12 -36.32 2.19
N PHE A 20 0.28 -35.25 1.52
CA PHE A 20 1.63 -34.70 1.55
C PHE A 20 1.56 -33.26 2.04
N ASN A 21 2.49 -32.93 2.94
CA ASN A 21 2.67 -31.59 3.47
C ASN A 21 4.12 -31.16 3.29
N GLY A 22 4.32 -30.00 2.70
CA GLY A 22 5.61 -29.33 2.67
C GLY A 22 5.44 -27.84 3.04
N PRO A 23 6.54 -27.08 3.11
CA PRO A 23 6.54 -25.73 3.69
C PRO A 23 5.57 -24.74 3.05
N ARG A 24 5.27 -24.88 1.75
CA ARG A 24 4.40 -23.96 0.99
C ARG A 24 3.16 -24.62 0.39
N THR A 25 2.98 -25.92 0.57
CA THR A 25 1.93 -26.66 -0.13
C THR A 25 1.50 -27.90 0.63
N GLN A 26 0.20 -28.16 0.56
CA GLN A 26 -0.43 -29.35 1.10
C GLN A 26 -1.37 -29.91 0.04
N PHE A 27 -1.34 -31.22 -0.16
CA PHE A 27 -2.18 -31.86 -1.17
C PHE A 27 -2.37 -33.34 -0.88
N VAL A 28 -3.37 -33.93 -1.54
CA VAL A 28 -3.65 -35.37 -1.47
C VAL A 28 -3.46 -35.97 -2.86
N ILE A 29 -2.69 -37.04 -2.95
CA ILE A 29 -2.68 -37.89 -4.14
C ILE A 29 -3.75 -38.95 -3.94
N SER A 30 -4.87 -38.81 -4.67
CA SER A 30 -5.98 -39.75 -4.55
C SER A 30 -5.63 -41.12 -5.15
N GLY A 31 -5.98 -42.20 -4.43
CA GLY A 31 -5.68 -43.55 -4.87
C GLY A 31 -6.08 -44.64 -3.87
N PRO A 32 -5.87 -45.92 -4.23
CA PRO A 32 -6.15 -47.03 -3.33
C PRO A 32 -5.22 -46.98 -2.10
N GLN A 33 -5.62 -47.60 -0.98
CA GLN A 33 -4.82 -47.65 0.25
C GLN A 33 -3.39 -48.19 0.06
N LEU A 34 -3.17 -49.00 -0.99
CA LEU A 34 -1.85 -49.50 -1.36
C LEU A 34 -0.87 -48.38 -1.74
N LEU A 35 -1.36 -47.22 -2.19
CA LEU A 35 -0.55 -46.05 -2.53
C LEU A 35 0.28 -45.56 -1.35
N TYR A 36 -0.25 -45.65 -0.13
CA TYR A 36 0.51 -45.30 1.08
C TYR A 36 1.75 -46.17 1.24
N ARG A 37 1.66 -47.49 0.98
CA ARG A 37 2.84 -48.38 1.03
C ARG A 37 3.88 -48.02 -0.02
N VAL A 38 3.45 -47.55 -1.18
CA VAL A 38 4.38 -47.08 -2.22
C VAL A 38 5.09 -45.82 -1.73
N ALA A 39 4.37 -44.85 -1.18
CA ALA A 39 4.96 -43.64 -0.60
C ALA A 39 5.91 -43.95 0.57
N ASP A 40 5.53 -44.88 1.46
CA ASP A 40 6.30 -45.31 2.62
C ASP A 40 7.66 -45.94 2.25
N ILE A 41 7.75 -46.56 1.06
CA ILE A 41 9.01 -47.07 0.52
C ILE A 41 9.78 -45.99 -0.24
N CYS A 42 9.09 -45.18 -1.06
CA CYS A 42 9.73 -44.22 -1.94
C CYS A 42 10.26 -42.97 -1.23
N VAL A 43 9.52 -42.41 -0.26
CA VAL A 43 9.89 -41.14 0.38
C VAL A 43 11.22 -41.24 1.15
N PRO A 44 11.49 -42.28 1.97
CA PRO A 44 12.79 -42.42 2.63
C PRO A 44 13.97 -42.52 1.67
N LEU A 45 13.79 -43.15 0.50
CA LEU A 45 14.81 -43.20 -0.55
C LEU A 45 15.00 -41.84 -1.21
N LEU A 46 13.91 -41.11 -1.43
CA LEU A 46 13.97 -39.72 -1.90
C LEU A 46 14.66 -38.81 -0.87
N GLU A 47 14.52 -39.01 0.43
CA GLU A 47 15.26 -38.23 1.44
C GLU A 47 16.78 -38.43 1.34
N ALA A 48 17.25 -39.63 0.97
CA ALA A 48 18.67 -39.93 0.78
C ALA A 48 19.25 -39.43 -0.55
N GLY A 49 18.39 -39.14 -1.54
CA GLY A 49 18.80 -38.86 -2.92
C GLY A 49 18.87 -40.16 -3.74
N THR A 50 18.00 -40.28 -4.74
CA THR A 50 17.83 -41.54 -5.50
C THR A 50 17.36 -41.28 -6.93
N THR A 51 17.39 -42.30 -7.78
CA THR A 51 16.85 -42.26 -9.14
C THR A 51 15.49 -42.96 -9.25
N GLU A 52 14.71 -42.65 -10.29
CA GLU A 52 13.44 -43.34 -10.55
C GLU A 52 13.63 -44.87 -10.66
N ASP A 53 14.71 -45.32 -11.27
CA ASP A 53 15.00 -46.74 -11.45
C ASP A 53 15.29 -47.46 -10.13
N GLU A 54 15.97 -46.78 -9.19
CA GLU A 54 16.19 -47.29 -7.84
C GLU A 54 14.89 -47.38 -7.04
N LEU A 55 13.99 -46.40 -7.17
CA LEU A 55 12.65 -46.44 -6.55
C LEU A 55 11.82 -47.63 -7.07
N VAL A 56 11.83 -47.85 -8.39
CA VAL A 56 11.14 -49.00 -9.00
C VAL A 56 11.75 -50.33 -8.55
N THR A 57 13.09 -50.37 -8.47
CA THR A 57 13.83 -51.54 -7.98
C THR A 57 13.49 -51.86 -6.52
N ALA A 58 13.38 -50.85 -5.65
CA ALA A 58 13.00 -51.02 -4.24
C ALA A 58 11.59 -51.60 -4.05
N LEU A 59 10.67 -51.30 -4.98
CA LEU A 59 9.32 -51.87 -5.00
C LEU A 59 9.27 -53.28 -5.60
N GLY A 60 10.36 -53.75 -6.22
CA GLY A 60 10.53 -55.12 -6.72
C GLY A 60 9.74 -55.46 -7.99
N SER A 61 9.17 -54.47 -8.69
CA SER A 61 8.37 -54.70 -9.90
C SER A 61 8.30 -53.50 -10.83
N GLU A 62 8.66 -53.70 -12.11
CA GLU A 62 8.50 -52.71 -13.18
C GLU A 62 7.04 -52.24 -13.37
N ARG A 63 6.05 -53.04 -12.93
CA ARG A 63 4.65 -52.62 -12.96
C ARG A 63 4.36 -51.44 -12.03
N ALA A 64 5.22 -51.15 -11.06
CA ALA A 64 5.08 -50.02 -10.14
C ALA A 64 5.52 -48.68 -10.76
N ARG A 65 6.28 -48.70 -11.86
CA ARG A 65 6.85 -47.50 -12.50
C ARG A 65 5.82 -46.38 -12.79
N PRO A 66 4.61 -46.65 -13.30
CA PRO A 66 3.62 -45.58 -13.51
C PRO A 66 3.20 -44.89 -12.20
N VAL A 67 3.14 -45.63 -11.10
CA VAL A 67 2.77 -45.07 -9.78
C VAL A 67 3.93 -44.28 -9.19
N VAL A 68 5.16 -44.79 -9.30
CA VAL A 68 6.38 -44.06 -8.90
C VAL A 68 6.48 -42.73 -9.65
N ARG A 69 6.32 -42.76 -10.98
CA ARG A 69 6.30 -41.55 -11.82
C ARG A 69 5.24 -40.57 -11.37
N ARG A 70 4.01 -41.03 -11.14
CA ARG A 70 2.93 -40.16 -10.63
C ARG A 70 3.33 -39.47 -9.33
N ILE A 71 3.88 -40.18 -8.35
CA ILE A 71 4.31 -39.58 -7.08
C ILE A 71 5.42 -38.57 -7.31
N VAL A 72 6.45 -38.94 -8.07
CA VAL A 72 7.61 -38.08 -8.35
C VAL A 72 7.19 -36.82 -9.11
N ASP A 73 6.33 -36.94 -10.12
CA ASP A 73 5.84 -35.83 -10.94
C ASP A 73 4.96 -34.88 -10.11
N GLU A 74 4.08 -35.39 -9.25
CA GLU A 74 3.25 -34.56 -8.37
C GLU A 74 4.08 -33.80 -7.33
N LEU A 75 5.11 -34.45 -6.76
CA LEU A 75 6.05 -33.82 -5.84
C LEU A 75 6.90 -32.77 -6.56
N ARG A 76 7.42 -33.07 -7.76
CA ARG A 76 8.20 -32.13 -8.57
C ARG A 76 7.38 -30.93 -9.00
N ALA A 77 6.15 -31.14 -9.49
CA ALA A 77 5.26 -30.08 -9.94
C ALA A 77 4.91 -29.07 -8.84
N ARG A 78 5.00 -29.49 -7.58
CA ARG A 78 4.79 -28.66 -6.38
C ARG A 78 6.09 -28.21 -5.73
N GLY A 79 7.23 -28.42 -6.38
CA GLY A 79 8.54 -27.96 -5.92
C GLY A 79 9.07 -28.70 -4.70
N LEU A 80 8.59 -29.91 -4.38
CA LEU A 80 9.00 -30.67 -3.17
C LEU A 80 10.22 -31.57 -3.39
N LEU A 81 10.77 -31.59 -4.59
CA LEU A 81 12.00 -32.30 -4.92
C LEU A 81 13.10 -31.32 -5.35
N LEU A 82 14.33 -31.65 -4.99
CA LEU A 82 15.56 -31.05 -5.48
C LEU A 82 16.17 -31.97 -6.54
N ASP A 83 16.56 -31.38 -7.67
CA ASP A 83 17.30 -32.09 -8.72
C ASP A 83 18.79 -31.95 -8.46
N LEU A 84 19.44 -33.05 -8.05
CA LEU A 84 20.86 -33.05 -7.73
C LEU A 84 21.74 -32.97 -8.98
N ASP A 85 21.22 -33.37 -10.14
CA ASP A 85 21.97 -33.31 -11.40
C ASP A 85 21.98 -31.87 -11.97
N ALA A 86 21.10 -30.98 -11.49
CA ALA A 86 20.99 -29.58 -11.92
C ALA A 86 21.81 -28.59 -11.08
N LEU A 87 22.49 -29.05 -10.02
CA LEU A 87 23.28 -28.21 -9.13
C LEU A 87 24.56 -27.70 -9.82
N THR A 88 24.85 -26.41 -9.72
CA THR A 88 26.09 -25.83 -10.30
C THR A 88 27.29 -25.96 -9.36
N VAL A 89 27.04 -26.15 -8.06
CA VAL A 89 28.05 -26.32 -7.02
C VAL A 89 27.78 -27.63 -6.28
N PRO A 90 28.81 -28.44 -5.98
CA PRO A 90 28.62 -29.68 -5.25
C PRO A 90 28.09 -29.43 -3.84
N GLU A 91 27.51 -30.50 -3.29
CA GLU A 91 27.03 -30.51 -1.91
C GLU A 91 28.13 -30.14 -0.90
N PRO A 92 27.83 -29.31 0.12
CA PRO A 92 28.78 -29.00 1.18
C PRO A 92 29.23 -30.25 1.95
N SER A 93 30.46 -30.22 2.47
CA SER A 93 30.99 -31.30 3.29
C SER A 93 30.12 -31.56 4.54
N ALA A 94 30.20 -32.77 5.10
CA ALA A 94 29.48 -33.13 6.31
C ALA A 94 29.76 -32.18 7.49
N GLU A 95 30.99 -31.65 7.59
CA GLU A 95 31.36 -30.66 8.61
C GLU A 95 30.61 -29.34 8.42
N ILE A 96 30.52 -28.84 7.18
CA ILE A 96 29.77 -27.61 6.87
C ILE A 96 28.27 -27.83 7.12
N ARG A 97 27.73 -28.99 6.72
CA ARG A 97 26.33 -29.37 6.99
C ARG A 97 26.01 -29.41 8.48
N ALA A 98 26.91 -29.98 9.29
CA ALA A 98 26.75 -30.02 10.74
C ALA A 98 26.83 -28.63 11.39
N ARG A 99 27.60 -27.71 10.79
CA ARG A 99 27.76 -26.33 11.29
C ARG A 99 26.59 -25.42 10.91
N TYR A 100 25.98 -25.61 9.74
CA TYR A 100 24.92 -24.76 9.20
C TYR A 100 23.65 -25.53 8.81
N PRO A 101 23.10 -26.39 9.71
CA PRO A 101 22.01 -27.29 9.35
C PRO A 101 20.73 -26.54 8.97
N GLU A 102 20.34 -25.54 9.75
CA GLU A 102 19.09 -24.77 9.54
C GLU A 102 19.16 -23.93 8.26
N ALA A 103 20.29 -23.25 8.01
CA ALA A 103 20.47 -22.43 6.83
C ALA A 103 20.43 -23.26 5.54
N LEU A 104 21.12 -24.40 5.52
CA LEU A 104 21.11 -25.30 4.37
C LEU A 104 19.73 -25.93 4.17
N ALA A 105 19.02 -26.30 5.24
CA ALA A 105 17.66 -26.82 5.13
C ALA A 105 16.68 -25.79 4.55
N HIS A 106 16.80 -24.52 4.96
CA HIS A 106 16.01 -23.41 4.42
C HIS A 106 16.31 -23.18 2.93
N LEU A 107 17.59 -23.11 2.55
CA LEU A 107 17.97 -22.93 1.15
C LEU A 107 17.55 -24.14 0.29
N GLU A 108 17.72 -25.37 0.77
CA GLU A 108 17.25 -26.58 0.09
C GLU A 108 15.72 -26.63 -0.03
N THR A 109 14.99 -25.93 0.84
CA THR A 109 13.54 -25.77 0.75
C THR A 109 13.17 -24.77 -0.34
N GLU A 110 13.90 -23.66 -0.44
CA GLU A 110 13.45 -22.48 -1.19
C GLU A 110 14.14 -22.25 -2.53
N CYS A 111 15.38 -22.70 -2.68
CA CYS A 111 16.21 -22.42 -3.85
C CYS A 111 16.27 -23.60 -4.82
N ALA A 112 16.40 -23.30 -6.12
CA ALA A 112 16.69 -24.31 -7.13
C ALA A 112 18.14 -24.82 -7.02
N ASP A 113 19.08 -23.92 -6.72
CA ASP A 113 20.50 -24.23 -6.52
C ASP A 113 20.96 -23.74 -5.12
N PRO A 114 20.63 -24.47 -4.06
CA PRO A 114 20.87 -24.05 -2.67
C PRO A 114 22.35 -23.88 -2.33
N TYR A 115 23.24 -24.68 -2.93
CA TYR A 115 24.66 -24.69 -2.56
C TYR A 115 25.44 -23.57 -3.23
N ALA A 116 25.08 -23.22 -4.47
CA ALA A 116 25.61 -22.02 -5.08
C ALA A 116 25.18 -20.77 -4.30
N VAL A 117 23.92 -20.70 -3.86
CA VAL A 117 23.42 -19.61 -3.00
C VAL A 117 24.18 -19.56 -1.69
N PHE A 118 24.32 -20.70 -0.99
CA PHE A 118 25.07 -20.78 0.26
C PHE A 118 26.53 -20.33 0.09
N GLN A 119 27.20 -20.77 -0.97
CA GLN A 119 28.58 -20.36 -1.25
C GLN A 119 28.70 -18.85 -1.47
N ARG A 120 27.77 -18.22 -2.21
CA ARG A 120 27.75 -16.76 -2.38
C ARG A 120 27.55 -16.04 -1.04
N LEU A 121 26.58 -16.47 -0.25
CA LEU A 121 26.27 -15.87 1.06
C LEU A 121 27.49 -15.88 2.00
N ARG A 122 28.31 -16.94 1.94
CA ARG A 122 29.54 -17.03 2.75
C ARG A 122 30.55 -15.95 2.40
N THR A 123 30.60 -15.52 1.15
CA THR A 123 31.54 -14.50 0.65
C THR A 123 30.95 -13.09 0.64
N THR A 124 29.67 -12.92 1.00
CA THR A 124 29.01 -11.62 1.04
C THR A 124 29.55 -10.76 2.19
N GLU A 125 29.87 -9.51 1.90
CA GLU A 125 30.23 -8.49 2.87
C GLU A 125 29.00 -7.66 3.27
N VAL A 126 28.66 -7.64 4.55
CA VAL A 126 27.48 -6.95 5.10
C VAL A 126 27.93 -5.94 6.15
N LEU A 127 27.46 -4.70 5.99
CA LEU A 127 27.59 -3.64 6.98
C LEU A 127 26.32 -3.57 7.84
N LEU A 128 26.47 -3.70 9.15
CA LEU A 128 25.40 -3.56 10.12
C LEU A 128 25.63 -2.25 10.89
N CYS A 129 24.82 -1.23 10.60
CA CYS A 129 24.97 0.12 11.11
C CYS A 129 23.84 0.45 12.08
N GLY A 130 24.16 0.78 13.34
CA GLY A 130 23.19 1.18 14.34
C GLY A 130 23.52 0.75 15.78
N PRO A 131 22.61 0.97 16.74
CA PRO A 131 22.82 0.62 18.14
C PRO A 131 23.01 -0.89 18.34
N ALA A 132 23.88 -1.26 19.30
CA ALA A 132 24.26 -2.64 19.59
C ALA A 132 23.04 -3.56 19.84
N ASP A 133 21.99 -3.06 20.50
CA ASP A 133 20.77 -3.81 20.80
C ASP A 133 20.03 -4.30 19.55
N ALA A 134 20.12 -3.56 18.43
CA ALA A 134 19.53 -3.94 17.15
C ALA A 134 20.52 -4.72 16.27
N VAL A 135 21.77 -4.27 16.14
CA VAL A 135 22.70 -4.87 15.18
C VAL A 135 23.30 -6.20 15.66
N LEU A 136 23.45 -6.44 16.96
CA LEU A 136 24.05 -7.68 17.47
C LEU A 136 23.15 -8.91 17.23
N PRO A 137 21.83 -8.87 17.43
CA PRO A 137 20.93 -9.96 17.05
C PRO A 137 20.97 -10.28 15.56
N ALA A 138 20.96 -9.26 14.69
CA ALA A 138 21.11 -9.42 13.25
C ALA A 138 22.43 -10.13 12.91
N ALA A 139 23.54 -9.65 13.49
CA ALA A 139 24.88 -10.21 13.26
C ALA A 139 24.99 -11.68 13.69
N ARG A 140 24.42 -12.02 14.85
CA ARG A 140 24.37 -13.41 15.34
C ARG A 140 23.50 -14.31 14.45
N GLY A 141 22.40 -13.78 13.92
CA GLY A 141 21.54 -14.50 12.97
C GLY A 141 22.27 -14.78 11.65
N LEU A 142 22.78 -13.72 11.01
CA LEU A 142 23.51 -13.80 9.75
C LEU A 142 24.75 -14.70 9.82
N HIS A 143 25.54 -14.60 10.91
CA HIS A 143 26.69 -15.47 11.11
C HIS A 143 26.30 -16.95 11.27
N ARG A 144 25.23 -17.23 12.02
CA ARG A 144 24.67 -18.59 12.13
C ARG A 144 24.08 -19.09 10.81
N ALA A 145 23.63 -18.17 9.95
CA ALA A 145 23.12 -18.49 8.62
C ALA A 145 24.23 -18.69 7.56
N GLY A 146 25.50 -18.44 7.92
CA GLY A 146 26.66 -18.66 7.06
C GLY A 146 27.29 -17.39 6.47
N VAL A 147 26.74 -16.20 6.71
CA VAL A 147 27.35 -14.93 6.26
C VAL A 147 28.56 -14.62 7.15
N THR A 148 29.77 -14.60 6.56
CA THR A 148 31.01 -14.45 7.34
C THR A 148 31.68 -13.09 7.22
N GLY A 149 31.45 -12.35 6.13
CA GLY A 149 31.91 -10.96 5.97
C GLY A 149 30.99 -10.00 6.70
N LEU A 150 31.14 -9.85 8.02
CA LEU A 150 30.30 -8.94 8.82
C LEU A 150 31.14 -7.79 9.39
N THR A 151 30.66 -6.56 9.17
CA THR A 151 31.21 -5.34 9.77
C THR A 151 30.13 -4.69 10.64
N LEU A 152 30.44 -4.45 11.92
CA LEU A 152 29.57 -3.78 12.88
C LEU A 152 29.97 -2.31 13.00
N ALA A 153 29.10 -1.41 12.56
CA ALA A 153 29.20 0.03 12.79
C ALA A 153 28.22 0.41 13.91
N THR A 154 28.72 0.72 15.11
CA THR A 154 27.87 0.95 16.30
C THR A 154 28.37 2.14 17.12
N PRO A 155 27.46 2.95 17.70
CA PRO A 155 27.82 4.01 18.63
C PRO A 155 28.35 3.50 19.98
N ASP A 156 28.04 2.24 20.32
CA ASP A 156 28.56 1.57 21.51
C ASP A 156 29.49 0.40 21.09
N PRO A 157 30.78 0.67 20.81
CA PRO A 157 31.73 -0.36 20.42
C PRO A 157 32.07 -1.30 21.56
N ASP A 158 32.03 -0.84 22.81
CA ASP A 158 32.37 -1.66 23.98
C ASP A 158 31.33 -2.76 24.20
N ALA A 159 30.04 -2.44 24.05
CA ALA A 159 28.97 -3.43 24.09
C ALA A 159 29.08 -4.49 22.96
N ALA A 160 29.65 -4.12 21.82
CA ALA A 160 29.79 -5.01 20.66
C ALA A 160 31.10 -5.81 20.63
N ALA A 161 32.17 -5.33 21.29
CA ALA A 161 33.54 -5.85 21.15
C ALA A 161 33.65 -7.35 21.43
N ALA A 162 33.05 -7.84 22.52
CA ALA A 162 33.09 -9.25 22.88
C ALA A 162 32.41 -10.15 21.83
N THR A 163 31.29 -9.69 21.25
CA THR A 163 30.57 -10.43 20.21
C THR A 163 31.32 -10.37 18.88
N ALA A 164 31.85 -9.21 18.51
CA ALA A 164 32.65 -9.03 17.29
C ALA A 164 33.87 -9.96 17.30
N SER A 165 34.64 -9.96 18.39
CA SER A 165 35.81 -10.83 18.57
C SER A 165 35.46 -12.31 18.48
N ARG A 166 34.42 -12.75 19.20
CA ARG A 166 33.97 -14.16 19.20
C ARG A 166 33.55 -14.67 17.82
N LEU A 167 32.95 -13.81 17.01
CA LEU A 167 32.42 -14.17 15.69
C LEU A 167 33.33 -13.76 14.53
N GLY A 168 34.49 -13.18 14.82
CA GLY A 168 35.47 -12.74 13.81
C GLY A 168 35.02 -11.54 12.98
N MET A 169 34.15 -10.69 13.52
CA MET A 169 33.62 -9.51 12.82
C MET A 169 34.56 -8.32 12.94
N ARG A 170 34.48 -7.41 11.96
CA ARG A 170 35.13 -6.10 12.05
C ARG A 170 34.26 -5.16 12.88
N LEU A 171 34.88 -4.35 13.72
CA LEU A 171 34.19 -3.33 14.52
C LEU A 171 34.62 -1.95 14.04
N LEU A 172 33.64 -1.10 13.74
CA LEU A 172 33.79 0.28 13.32
C LEU A 172 33.05 1.18 14.33
N PRO A 173 33.76 1.85 15.24
CA PRO A 173 33.12 2.77 16.19
C PRO A 173 32.44 3.95 15.48
N LEU A 174 31.19 4.26 15.84
CA LEU A 174 30.51 5.49 15.44
C LEU A 174 30.58 6.50 16.61
N GLY A 175 31.44 7.52 16.53
CA GLY A 175 31.48 8.63 17.50
C GLY A 175 30.56 9.82 17.14
N ASP A 176 30.55 10.85 17.99
CA ASP A 176 29.72 12.07 17.84
C ASP A 176 29.94 12.86 16.53
N THR A 177 31.04 12.59 15.82
CA THR A 177 31.35 13.16 14.49
C THR A 177 31.54 12.08 13.42
N ALA A 178 31.04 10.86 13.64
CA ALA A 178 31.33 9.72 12.77
C ALA A 178 30.68 9.85 11.40
N THR A 179 31.48 10.33 10.45
CA THR A 179 31.37 9.90 9.07
C THR A 179 31.73 8.42 8.99
N LEU A 180 30.88 7.66 8.30
CA LEU A 180 31.26 6.37 7.76
C LEU A 180 32.59 6.50 7.00
N PRO A 181 33.45 5.47 6.98
CA PRO A 181 34.70 5.52 6.21
C PRO A 181 34.40 5.83 4.75
N ASP A 182 35.31 6.53 4.07
CA ASP A 182 35.15 6.72 2.63
C ASP A 182 35.14 5.34 1.94
N PRO A 183 34.39 5.17 0.81
CA PRO A 183 34.34 3.90 0.10
C PRO A 183 35.74 3.33 -0.25
N GLY A 184 36.72 4.21 -0.45
CA GLY A 184 38.11 3.84 -0.76
C GLY A 184 38.93 3.36 0.45
N ASP A 185 38.46 3.59 1.67
CA ASP A 185 39.13 3.18 2.92
C ASP A 185 38.65 1.81 3.41
N LEU A 186 37.54 1.30 2.86
CA LEU A 186 37.08 -0.05 3.14
C LEU A 186 37.92 -1.08 2.37
N PRO A 187 38.41 -2.15 3.03
CA PRO A 187 39.17 -3.19 2.34
C PRO A 187 38.38 -3.87 1.21
N VAL A 188 37.07 -3.99 1.41
CA VAL A 188 36.09 -4.52 0.46
C VAL A 188 34.79 -3.72 0.66
N PRO A 189 34.16 -3.22 -0.41
CA PRO A 189 32.87 -2.55 -0.30
C PRO A 189 31.79 -3.54 0.16
N PRO A 190 30.83 -3.12 1.01
CA PRO A 190 29.73 -3.97 1.44
C PRO A 190 28.81 -4.29 0.26
N ASP A 191 28.42 -5.54 0.14
CA ASP A 191 27.39 -6.01 -0.80
C ASP A 191 25.98 -5.69 -0.31
N ALA A 192 25.81 -5.43 1.00
CA ALA A 192 24.53 -5.08 1.60
C ALA A 192 24.68 -4.30 2.90
N VAL A 193 23.62 -3.57 3.27
CA VAL A 193 23.56 -2.79 4.50
C VAL A 193 22.29 -3.12 5.28
N LEU A 194 22.42 -3.27 6.60
CA LEU A 194 21.32 -3.10 7.55
C LEU A 194 21.55 -1.77 8.27
N HIS A 195 20.53 -0.91 8.30
CA HIS A 195 20.64 0.41 8.91
C HIS A 195 19.53 0.64 9.94
N CYS A 196 19.91 0.74 11.22
CA CYS A 196 19.06 1.17 12.32
C CYS A 196 19.59 2.51 12.83
N PRO A 197 18.96 3.64 12.48
CA PRO A 197 19.47 4.94 12.87
C PRO A 197 19.38 5.10 14.39
N GLY A 198 20.48 5.55 14.99
CA GLY A 198 20.49 6.08 16.35
C GLY A 198 20.01 7.54 16.38
N PRO A 199 19.64 8.07 17.56
CA PRO A 199 19.29 9.48 17.72
C PRO A 199 20.43 10.43 17.32
N ASP A 200 21.69 10.00 17.45
CA ASP A 200 22.89 10.82 17.27
C ASP A 200 24.03 10.08 16.53
N ASP A 201 23.71 9.14 15.64
CA ASP A 201 24.76 8.34 14.97
C ASP A 201 25.53 9.10 13.86
N GLY A 202 25.04 10.27 13.44
CA GLY A 202 25.67 11.12 12.43
C GLY A 202 25.66 10.54 11.00
N VAL A 203 25.00 9.40 10.78
CA VAL A 203 25.04 8.67 9.51
C VAL A 203 23.92 9.13 8.58
N THR A 204 24.29 9.70 7.44
CA THR A 204 23.32 10.14 6.42
C THR A 204 22.96 9.03 5.44
N ALA A 205 21.78 9.16 4.83
CA ALA A 205 21.33 8.26 3.76
C ALA A 205 22.30 8.29 2.56
N GLU A 206 22.82 9.46 2.22
CA GLU A 206 23.78 9.68 1.15
C GLU A 206 25.10 8.97 1.44
N ALA A 207 25.61 9.04 2.68
CA ALA A 207 26.84 8.37 3.06
C ALA A 207 26.70 6.84 2.97
N LEU A 208 25.60 6.27 3.46
CA LEU A 208 25.33 4.82 3.36
C LEU A 208 25.21 4.35 1.91
N THR A 209 24.50 5.12 1.07
CA THR A 209 24.29 4.74 -0.32
C THR A 209 25.55 4.88 -1.17
N ALA A 210 26.46 5.80 -0.82
CA ALA A 210 27.76 5.95 -1.47
C ALA A 210 28.70 4.75 -1.23
N LEU A 211 28.52 4.00 -0.13
CA LEU A 211 29.30 2.79 0.16
C LEU A 211 28.85 1.57 -0.66
N LEU A 212 27.62 1.60 -1.17
CA LEU A 212 26.96 0.45 -1.75
C LEU A 212 27.17 0.39 -3.27
N PRO A 213 27.47 -0.80 -3.83
CA PRO A 213 27.35 -1.03 -5.26
C PRO A 213 25.94 -0.70 -5.76
N ALA A 214 25.84 -0.29 -7.02
CA ALA A 214 24.54 -0.05 -7.65
C ALA A 214 23.66 -1.31 -7.58
N GLY A 215 22.46 -1.18 -7.01
CA GLY A 215 21.52 -2.30 -6.85
C GLY A 215 21.68 -3.13 -5.57
N ALA A 216 22.67 -2.82 -4.72
CA ALA A 216 22.86 -3.52 -3.46
C ALA A 216 21.68 -3.29 -2.48
N PRO A 217 21.23 -4.33 -1.76
CA PRO A 217 20.10 -4.25 -0.85
C PRO A 217 20.44 -3.47 0.42
N LEU A 218 19.49 -2.63 0.84
CA LEU A 218 19.50 -1.93 2.11
C LEU A 218 18.25 -2.32 2.92
N VAL A 219 18.45 -2.74 4.18
CA VAL A 219 17.37 -3.07 5.13
C VAL A 219 17.31 -2.04 6.25
N PRO A 220 16.30 -1.17 6.26
CA PRO A 220 16.14 -0.17 7.30
C PRO A 220 15.41 -0.76 8.51
N VAL A 221 15.77 -0.30 9.68
CA VAL A 221 15.05 -0.52 10.94
C VAL A 221 14.76 0.84 11.53
N ARG A 222 13.49 1.20 11.73
CA ARG A 222 13.08 2.52 12.21
C ARG A 222 12.25 2.41 13.46
N TRP A 223 12.42 3.39 14.35
CA TRP A 223 11.77 3.48 15.65
C TRP A 223 11.13 4.85 15.80
N ASP A 224 9.90 4.86 16.31
CA ASP A 224 9.19 6.10 16.68
C ASP A 224 8.82 6.12 18.18
N GLY A 225 9.37 5.19 18.96
CA GLY A 225 9.08 5.02 20.39
C GLY A 225 7.78 4.25 20.68
N LEU A 226 6.77 4.35 19.83
CA LEU A 226 5.52 3.59 19.95
C LEU A 226 5.57 2.24 19.21
N VAL A 227 6.06 2.27 17.97
CA VAL A 227 6.21 1.11 17.07
C VAL A 227 7.60 1.08 16.47
N ALA A 228 7.97 -0.07 15.91
CA ALA A 228 9.15 -0.19 15.05
C ALA A 228 8.79 -0.79 13.69
N ALA A 229 9.50 -0.36 12.65
CA ALA A 229 9.35 -0.89 11.30
C ALA A 229 10.67 -1.50 10.83
N VAL A 230 10.62 -2.69 10.24
CA VAL A 230 11.75 -3.39 9.63
C VAL A 230 11.48 -3.57 8.16
N GLY A 231 12.36 -3.07 7.29
CA GLY A 231 12.12 -3.04 5.85
C GLY A 231 11.32 -1.80 5.41
N PRO A 232 10.94 -1.74 4.12
CA PRO A 232 11.10 -2.80 3.13
C PRO A 232 12.54 -2.85 2.60
N VAL A 233 12.97 -4.00 2.08
CA VAL A 233 14.26 -4.06 1.38
C VAL A 233 14.10 -3.48 -0.02
N ALA A 234 14.94 -2.52 -0.36
CA ALA A 234 15.02 -1.98 -1.71
C ALA A 234 16.47 -1.66 -2.09
N PRO A 235 16.81 -1.63 -3.38
CA PRO A 235 18.12 -1.21 -3.82
C PRO A 235 18.37 0.27 -3.50
N GLY A 236 19.52 0.57 -2.90
CA GLY A 236 19.95 1.93 -2.59
C GLY A 236 19.04 2.70 -1.61
N GLY A 237 19.00 4.03 -1.74
CA GLY A 237 18.34 4.93 -0.78
C GLY A 237 16.81 4.93 -0.80
N ALA A 238 16.18 4.33 -1.82
CA ALA A 238 14.72 4.32 -1.96
C ALA A 238 14.02 3.63 -0.78
N SER A 239 14.66 2.61 -0.20
CA SER A 239 14.18 1.89 0.97
C SER A 239 14.02 2.80 2.21
N LEU A 240 14.93 3.76 2.40
CA LEU A 240 14.94 4.62 3.58
C LEU A 240 13.72 5.54 3.64
N ALA A 241 13.30 6.10 2.50
CA ALA A 241 12.13 6.96 2.42
C ALA A 241 10.83 6.19 2.68
N GLY A 242 10.67 5.02 2.08
CA GLY A 242 9.51 4.16 2.27
C GLY A 242 9.38 3.66 3.72
N SER A 243 10.48 3.23 4.33
CA SER A 243 10.52 2.82 5.74
C SER A 243 10.17 3.96 6.70
N ALA A 244 10.68 5.18 6.44
CA ALA A 244 10.34 6.36 7.23
C ALA A 244 8.85 6.72 7.11
N ALA A 245 8.25 6.58 5.94
CA ALA A 245 6.80 6.76 5.78
C ALA A 245 5.99 5.66 6.48
N LEU A 246 6.45 4.40 6.40
CA LEU A 246 5.82 3.26 7.06
C LEU A 246 5.79 3.44 8.58
N VAL A 247 6.92 3.76 9.23
CA VAL A 247 6.95 3.88 10.70
C VAL A 247 6.05 5.01 11.19
N ARG A 248 6.03 6.16 10.50
CA ARG A 248 5.14 7.28 10.86
C ARG A 248 3.66 6.91 10.70
N ARG A 249 3.33 6.20 9.61
CA ARG A 249 1.96 5.76 9.36
C ARG A 249 1.53 4.72 10.38
N ALA A 250 2.38 3.73 10.66
CA ALA A 250 2.13 2.72 11.69
C ALA A 250 1.97 3.33 13.09
N ALA A 251 2.77 4.35 13.43
CA ALA A 251 2.63 5.07 14.69
C ALA A 251 1.26 5.76 14.81
N ARG A 252 0.76 6.40 13.74
CA ARG A 252 -0.60 6.99 13.73
C ARG A 252 -1.69 5.94 13.93
N TRP A 253 -1.57 4.78 13.28
CA TRP A 253 -2.47 3.65 13.54
C TRP A 253 -2.41 3.20 15.00
N ALA A 254 -1.21 3.07 15.56
CA ALA A 254 -1.01 2.62 16.94
C ALA A 254 -1.57 3.62 17.97
N VAL A 255 -1.42 4.93 17.74
CA VAL A 255 -2.02 5.97 18.60
C VAL A 255 -3.53 5.85 18.63
N ASP A 256 -4.17 5.72 17.47
CA ASP A 256 -5.63 5.67 17.38
C ASP A 256 -6.21 4.35 17.88
N GLU A 257 -5.46 3.24 17.77
CA GLU A 257 -5.82 1.95 18.37
C GLU A 257 -5.47 1.87 19.86
N ALA A 258 -4.96 2.96 20.47
CA ALA A 258 -4.48 3.00 21.86
C ALA A 258 -3.47 1.87 22.19
N THR A 259 -2.63 1.54 21.21
CA THR A 259 -1.62 0.49 21.34
C THR A 259 -0.54 0.91 22.33
N ALA A 260 -0.11 0.00 23.21
CA ALA A 260 0.98 0.28 24.14
C ALA A 260 2.34 0.37 23.41
N PRO A 261 3.29 1.19 23.90
CA PRO A 261 4.65 1.25 23.36
C PRO A 261 5.36 -0.11 23.39
N VAL A 262 6.14 -0.37 22.35
CA VAL A 262 7.00 -1.57 22.30
C VAL A 262 8.10 -1.53 23.39
N PRO A 263 8.37 -2.65 24.08
CA PRO A 263 9.32 -2.66 25.19
C PRO A 263 10.78 -2.65 24.72
N HIS A 264 11.57 -1.66 25.14
CA HIS A 264 13.02 -1.63 24.92
C HIS A 264 13.77 -2.33 26.08
N PRO A 265 14.87 -3.10 25.83
CA PRO A 265 15.55 -3.35 24.56
C PRO A 265 15.08 -4.58 23.78
N THR A 266 14.12 -5.35 24.30
CA THR A 266 13.66 -6.60 23.66
C THR A 266 13.13 -6.37 22.25
N ALA A 267 12.40 -5.28 22.04
CA ALA A 267 11.89 -4.90 20.73
C ALA A 267 13.03 -4.59 19.74
N ALA A 268 14.08 -3.87 20.18
CA ALA A 268 15.26 -3.59 19.35
C ALA A 268 15.93 -4.89 18.91
N ALA A 269 16.02 -5.86 19.82
CA ALA A 269 16.60 -7.14 19.51
C ALA A 269 15.77 -7.96 18.52
N LEU A 270 14.44 -7.96 18.65
CA LEU A 270 13.55 -8.63 17.70
C LEU A 270 13.59 -7.97 16.32
N ALA A 271 13.54 -6.63 16.26
CA ALA A 271 13.62 -5.90 15.00
C ALA A 271 14.94 -6.18 14.27
N GLY A 272 16.05 -6.22 15.01
CA GLY A 272 17.35 -6.63 14.49
C GLY A 272 17.36 -8.05 13.94
N ALA A 273 16.77 -9.01 14.66
CA ALA A 273 16.67 -10.40 14.20
C ALA A 273 15.83 -10.53 12.92
N LEU A 274 14.67 -9.85 12.87
CA LEU A 274 13.81 -9.80 11.68
C LEU A 274 14.54 -9.13 10.50
N ALA A 275 15.28 -8.06 10.74
CA ALA A 275 16.04 -7.38 9.71
C ALA A 275 17.18 -8.26 9.15
N GLY A 276 17.86 -9.02 10.03
CA GLY A 276 18.85 -10.01 9.63
C GLY A 276 18.25 -11.14 8.79
N GLN A 277 17.08 -11.66 9.18
CA GLN A 277 16.37 -12.68 8.40
C GLN A 277 15.94 -12.14 7.03
N LEU A 278 15.32 -10.97 7.00
CA LEU A 278 14.87 -10.32 5.77
C LEU A 278 16.04 -10.02 4.81
N LEU A 279 17.19 -9.61 5.35
CA LEU A 279 18.41 -9.42 4.57
C LEU A 279 18.93 -10.76 4.00
N PHE A 280 18.98 -11.80 4.82
CA PHE A 280 19.38 -13.14 4.39
C PHE A 280 18.48 -13.66 3.26
N ASP A 281 17.16 -13.57 3.42
CA ASP A 281 16.21 -14.01 2.40
C ASP A 281 16.33 -13.17 1.13
N THR A 282 16.63 -11.88 1.23
CA THR A 282 16.89 -11.02 0.06
C THR A 282 18.16 -11.45 -0.68
N LEU A 283 19.27 -11.65 0.03
CA LEU A 283 20.55 -12.07 -0.56
C LEU A 283 20.47 -13.49 -1.17
N ALA A 284 19.62 -14.34 -0.60
CA ALA A 284 19.32 -15.67 -1.12
C ALA A 284 18.39 -15.66 -2.34
N GLY A 285 17.71 -14.53 -2.62
CA GLY A 285 16.70 -14.42 -3.68
C GLY A 285 15.36 -15.09 -3.32
N ILE A 286 15.06 -15.20 -2.03
CA ILE A 286 13.86 -15.82 -1.46
C ILE A 286 12.81 -14.77 -1.09
N ALA A 287 13.23 -13.62 -0.57
CA ALA A 287 12.32 -12.60 -0.04
C ALA A 287 11.39 -12.05 -1.15
N PRO A 288 10.06 -12.02 -0.93
CA PRO A 288 9.16 -11.32 -1.82
C PRO A 288 9.48 -9.82 -1.85
N PRO A 289 9.32 -9.15 -3.01
CA PRO A 289 9.53 -7.71 -3.11
C PRO A 289 8.67 -6.94 -2.11
N GLY A 290 9.27 -5.94 -1.46
CA GLY A 290 8.54 -5.02 -0.59
C GLY A 290 8.14 -5.59 0.78
N GLU A 291 8.59 -6.79 1.15
CA GLU A 291 8.34 -7.31 2.49
C GLU A 291 8.91 -6.41 3.58
N ALA A 292 8.10 -6.12 4.58
CA ALA A 292 8.45 -5.39 5.79
C ALA A 292 7.67 -5.95 6.99
N HIS A 293 8.07 -5.54 8.19
CA HIS A 293 7.43 -5.93 9.44
C HIS A 293 7.16 -4.69 10.29
N VAL A 294 6.03 -4.68 10.99
CA VAL A 294 5.68 -3.67 11.99
C VAL A 294 5.60 -4.35 13.35
N LEU A 295 6.45 -3.90 14.27
CA LEU A 295 6.47 -4.35 15.65
C LEU A 295 5.64 -3.39 16.50
N HIS A 296 4.71 -3.92 17.28
CA HIS A 296 3.77 -3.14 18.08
C HIS A 296 3.35 -3.86 19.37
N GLY A 297 2.84 -3.08 20.33
CA GLY A 297 2.27 -3.58 21.59
C GLY A 297 3.29 -4.01 22.65
N GLU A 298 2.81 -4.12 23.89
CA GLU A 298 3.60 -4.55 25.05
C GLU A 298 4.03 -6.02 24.94
N GLU A 299 3.16 -6.87 24.38
CA GLU A 299 3.44 -8.29 24.14
C GLU A 299 4.40 -8.53 22.96
N LEU A 300 4.83 -7.45 22.28
CA LEU A 300 5.77 -7.46 21.17
C LEU A 300 5.32 -8.37 20.01
N THR A 301 4.24 -7.96 19.35
CA THR A 301 3.74 -8.61 18.14
C THR A 301 4.47 -8.07 16.91
N ALA A 302 4.70 -8.92 15.90
CA ALA A 302 5.28 -8.52 14.62
C ALA A 302 4.33 -8.88 13.48
N ASP A 303 3.72 -7.87 12.86
CA ASP A 303 2.86 -8.05 11.70
C ASP A 303 3.68 -7.92 10.42
N ARG A 304 3.60 -8.92 9.55
CA ARG A 304 4.20 -8.85 8.21
C ARG A 304 3.32 -8.00 7.30
N VAL A 305 3.92 -7.03 6.63
CA VAL A 305 3.27 -6.14 5.67
C VAL A 305 4.04 -6.12 4.35
N HIS A 306 3.36 -5.75 3.27
CA HIS A 306 3.98 -5.62 1.95
C HIS A 306 3.83 -4.20 1.44
N LEU A 307 4.96 -3.61 1.06
CA LEU A 307 5.01 -2.29 0.45
C LEU A 307 5.18 -2.45 -1.05
N THR A 308 4.39 -1.72 -1.81
CA THR A 308 4.65 -1.61 -3.24
C THR A 308 5.80 -0.64 -3.42
N ALA A 309 6.83 -1.01 -4.18
CA ALA A 309 7.92 -0.09 -4.48
C ALA A 309 7.35 1.22 -5.04
N PRO A 310 7.88 2.40 -4.67
CA PRO A 310 7.51 3.65 -5.31
C PRO A 310 7.86 3.51 -6.80
N GLY A 311 6.85 3.27 -7.62
CA GLY A 311 7.02 3.05 -9.05
C GLY A 311 7.54 4.30 -9.77
N PRO A 312 7.67 4.27 -11.11
CA PRO A 312 7.98 5.45 -11.93
C PRO A 312 6.94 6.59 -11.82
N ALA A 313 5.89 6.40 -11.02
CA ALA A 313 4.84 7.35 -10.70
C ALA A 313 5.32 8.70 -10.15
N ALA A 314 6.58 8.82 -9.69
CA ALA A 314 7.18 10.12 -9.38
C ALA A 314 7.21 11.06 -10.61
N GLY A 315 7.35 10.51 -11.83
CA GLY A 315 7.26 11.26 -13.09
C GLY A 315 5.81 11.53 -13.52
N GLU A 316 4.91 10.56 -13.37
CA GLU A 316 3.48 10.71 -13.71
C GLU A 316 2.73 11.69 -12.79
N ALA A 317 3.18 11.85 -11.54
CA ALA A 317 2.61 12.79 -10.58
C ALA A 317 2.94 14.26 -10.87
N ALA A 318 4.00 14.51 -11.63
CA ALA A 318 4.37 15.86 -12.07
C ALA A 318 3.60 16.28 -13.33
N GLU A 319 3.03 15.32 -14.07
CA GLU A 319 2.31 15.61 -15.30
C GLU A 319 0.91 16.13 -15.00
N ARG A 320 0.64 17.34 -15.47
CA ARG A 320 -0.68 17.97 -15.34
C ARG A 320 -1.65 17.27 -16.27
N ARG A 321 -2.85 16.98 -15.77
CA ARG A 321 -3.94 16.38 -16.54
C ARG A 321 -4.94 17.46 -16.95
N PHE A 322 -5.54 17.31 -18.12
CA PHE A 322 -6.50 18.29 -18.65
C PHE A 322 -7.81 17.59 -18.99
N LEU A 323 -8.93 18.21 -18.61
CA LEU A 323 -10.23 17.72 -19.03
C LEU A 323 -10.49 18.16 -20.47
N THR A 324 -10.55 17.21 -21.40
CA THR A 324 -10.78 17.45 -22.83
C THR A 324 -12.15 16.93 -23.28
N ALA A 325 -12.71 17.54 -24.34
CA ALA A 325 -14.02 17.16 -24.90
C ALA A 325 -14.04 15.78 -25.59
N ALA A 326 -12.88 15.28 -26.03
CA ALA A 326 -12.68 13.92 -26.53
C ALA A 326 -11.48 13.25 -25.83
N PRO A 327 -11.50 11.93 -25.58
CA PRO A 327 -10.31 11.20 -25.14
C PRO A 327 -9.22 11.34 -26.20
N GLU A 328 -7.96 11.13 -25.80
CA GLU A 328 -6.83 11.19 -26.73
C GLU A 328 -7.02 10.23 -27.91
N ALA A 329 -6.61 10.67 -29.10
CA ALA A 329 -6.79 9.88 -30.31
C ALA A 329 -6.06 8.52 -30.19
N GLY A 330 -6.83 7.44 -30.13
CA GLY A 330 -6.31 6.07 -29.94
C GLY A 330 -6.35 5.54 -28.51
N ALA A 331 -6.80 6.34 -27.53
CA ALA A 331 -7.05 5.86 -26.17
C ALA A 331 -8.36 5.03 -26.13
N GLU A 332 -8.28 3.81 -25.61
CA GLU A 332 -9.48 3.03 -25.32
C GLU A 332 -10.24 3.62 -24.12
N PRO A 333 -11.59 3.72 -24.18
CA PRO A 333 -12.38 4.16 -23.04
C PRO A 333 -12.16 3.22 -21.86
N VAL A 334 -11.68 3.75 -20.73
CA VAL A 334 -11.60 2.98 -19.49
C VAL A 334 -13.02 2.84 -18.93
N PRO A 335 -13.58 1.63 -18.84
CA PRO A 335 -14.91 1.46 -18.28
C PRO A 335 -14.92 1.90 -16.81
N PRO A 336 -16.04 2.44 -16.29
CA PRO A 336 -16.16 2.71 -14.87
C PRO A 336 -16.00 1.39 -14.10
N PRO A 337 -15.25 1.39 -12.98
CA PRO A 337 -15.06 0.17 -12.21
C PRO A 337 -16.40 -0.33 -11.66
N THR A 338 -16.52 -1.64 -11.56
CA THR A 338 -17.66 -2.29 -10.91
C THR A 338 -17.72 -1.90 -9.42
N PRO A 339 -18.89 -2.05 -8.76
CA PRO A 339 -18.98 -1.78 -7.33
C PRO A 339 -18.00 -2.60 -6.47
N ASP A 340 -17.72 -3.84 -6.87
CA ASP A 340 -16.79 -4.70 -6.14
C ASP A 340 -15.33 -4.23 -6.33
N GLU A 341 -14.94 -3.84 -7.55
CA GLU A 341 -13.63 -3.23 -7.83
C GLU A 341 -13.44 -1.90 -7.07
N ALA A 342 -14.50 -1.08 -6.96
CA ALA A 342 -14.46 0.17 -6.20
C ALA A 342 -14.23 -0.09 -4.70
N VAL A 343 -14.87 -1.11 -4.13
CA VAL A 343 -14.67 -1.51 -2.72
C VAL A 343 -13.29 -2.12 -2.50
N GLU A 344 -12.78 -2.91 -3.45
CA GLU A 344 -11.42 -3.45 -3.40
C GLU A 344 -10.38 -2.33 -3.41
N ALA A 345 -10.57 -1.31 -4.26
CA ALA A 345 -9.73 -0.11 -4.28
C ALA A 345 -9.74 0.64 -2.94
N VAL A 346 -10.89 0.73 -2.27
CA VAL A 346 -10.97 1.32 -0.91
C VAL A 346 -10.25 0.43 0.12
N THR A 347 -10.39 -0.89 0.02
CA THR A 347 -9.75 -1.85 0.94
C THR A 347 -8.22 -1.72 0.89
N ALA A 348 -7.66 -1.49 -0.29
CA ALA A 348 -6.22 -1.22 -0.47
C ALA A 348 -5.77 0.10 0.20
N LEU A 349 -6.66 1.08 0.40
CA LEU A 349 -6.38 2.32 1.12
C LEU A 349 -6.51 2.18 2.65
N THR A 350 -7.17 1.14 3.14
CA THR A 350 -7.51 0.94 4.56
C THR A 350 -6.78 -0.22 5.21
N GLY A 351 -5.75 -0.76 4.57
CA GLY A 351 -4.90 -1.79 5.17
C GLY A 351 -4.28 -1.32 6.48
N ARG A 352 -4.42 -2.10 7.55
CA ARG A 352 -3.78 -1.78 8.85
C ARG A 352 -2.28 -1.59 8.65
N TRP A 353 -1.71 -0.57 9.29
CA TRP A 353 -0.32 -0.11 9.19
C TRP A 353 0.09 0.57 7.88
N THR A 354 -0.34 0.05 6.72
CA THR A 354 0.13 0.52 5.41
C THR A 354 -0.79 1.54 4.75
N GLY A 355 -2.10 1.45 5.00
CA GLY A 355 -3.14 2.27 4.40
C GLY A 355 -3.10 3.72 4.88
N PRO A 356 -3.19 4.72 3.98
CA PRO A 356 -3.23 6.14 4.36
C PRO A 356 -4.54 6.56 5.03
N LEU A 357 -5.55 5.68 5.06
CA LEU A 357 -6.87 5.93 5.61
C LEU A 357 -7.27 4.78 6.54
N ALA A 358 -8.14 5.03 7.50
CA ALA A 358 -8.78 4.00 8.31
C ALA A 358 -10.29 4.15 8.23
N LEU A 359 -10.98 3.09 7.83
CA LEU A 359 -12.43 3.04 7.91
C LEU A 359 -12.82 2.84 9.39
N LEU A 360 -13.45 3.84 9.99
CA LEU A 360 -13.91 3.75 11.37
C LEU A 360 -15.23 2.96 11.44
N GLY A 361 -15.44 2.25 12.54
CA GLY A 361 -16.66 1.49 12.78
C GLY A 361 -17.88 2.40 12.74
N GLY A 362 -18.79 2.17 11.79
CA GLY A 362 -20.03 2.96 11.62
C GLY A 362 -21.17 2.51 12.53
N GLU A 363 -20.90 1.77 13.61
CA GLU A 363 -21.92 1.21 14.49
C GLU A 363 -22.70 2.29 15.24
N GLU A 364 -22.06 3.41 15.54
CA GLU A 364 -22.67 4.55 16.23
C GLU A 364 -23.33 5.56 15.26
N LEU A 365 -23.02 5.47 13.96
CA LEU A 365 -23.60 6.33 12.94
C LEU A 365 -24.95 5.79 12.45
N PRO A 366 -25.96 6.65 12.24
CA PRO A 366 -27.22 6.23 11.64
C PRO A 366 -27.01 5.49 10.31
N GLN A 367 -27.69 4.36 10.16
CA GLN A 367 -27.64 3.52 8.95
C GLN A 367 -28.95 3.56 8.14
N MET A 368 -29.93 4.33 8.60
CA MET A 368 -31.23 4.51 7.95
C MET A 368 -31.70 5.96 8.08
N PRO A 369 -32.37 6.53 7.05
CA PRO A 369 -32.55 5.97 5.71
C PRO A 369 -31.29 6.06 4.85
N LEU A 370 -30.24 6.72 5.35
CA LEU A 370 -28.94 6.89 4.70
C LEU A 370 -27.91 6.03 5.43
N ALA A 371 -27.00 5.41 4.69
CA ALA A 371 -25.83 4.77 5.24
C ALA A 371 -24.73 5.82 5.43
N LEU A 372 -24.41 6.15 6.68
CA LEU A 372 -23.28 7.01 7.02
C LEU A 372 -22.04 6.15 7.32
N ARG A 373 -20.89 6.62 6.85
CA ARG A 373 -19.57 6.03 7.11
C ARG A 373 -18.59 7.11 7.48
N GLU A 374 -17.65 6.76 8.35
CA GLU A 374 -16.56 7.64 8.77
C GLU A 374 -15.22 7.04 8.37
N MET A 375 -14.33 7.91 7.92
CA MET A 375 -12.96 7.55 7.59
C MET A 375 -12.00 8.57 8.18
N ALA A 376 -10.94 8.08 8.79
CA ALA A 376 -9.90 8.91 9.40
C ALA A 376 -8.61 8.85 8.60
N ALA A 377 -7.94 9.99 8.46
CA ALA A 377 -6.63 10.06 7.88
C ALA A 377 -5.60 9.36 8.78
N ARG A 378 -4.77 8.52 8.17
CA ARG A 378 -3.54 7.95 8.76
C ARG A 378 -2.29 8.54 8.13
N ASP A 379 -2.49 9.42 7.16
CA ASP A 379 -1.48 10.27 6.59
C ASP A 379 -1.90 11.75 6.57
N GLY A 380 -0.99 12.64 6.95
CA GLY A 380 -1.29 14.06 7.22
C GLY A 380 -2.15 14.31 8.46
N ASP A 381 -2.72 15.51 8.52
CA ASP A 381 -3.47 16.04 9.68
C ASP A 381 -4.96 16.29 9.36
N ALA A 382 -5.49 15.66 8.30
CA ALA A 382 -6.84 15.91 7.80
C ALA A 382 -7.97 15.42 8.73
N GLY A 383 -7.66 14.80 9.87
CA GLY A 383 -8.64 14.30 10.84
C GLY A 383 -9.53 13.19 10.28
N SER A 384 -10.75 13.08 10.78
CA SER A 384 -11.79 12.20 10.25
C SER A 384 -12.86 12.96 9.47
N VAL A 385 -13.51 12.27 8.54
CA VAL A 385 -14.60 12.79 7.72
C VAL A 385 -15.71 11.76 7.60
N VAL A 386 -16.95 12.25 7.63
CA VAL A 386 -18.15 11.44 7.39
C VAL A 386 -18.66 11.71 5.98
N ALA A 387 -19.11 10.65 5.30
CA ALA A 387 -19.89 10.75 4.08
C ALA A 387 -21.10 9.82 4.16
N TRP A 388 -22.03 10.00 3.22
CA TRP A 388 -23.27 9.24 3.18
C TRP A 388 -23.53 8.69 1.78
N ALA A 389 -24.29 7.60 1.71
CA ALA A 389 -24.97 7.19 0.50
C ALA A 389 -26.27 6.48 0.86
N GLU A 390 -27.04 6.07 -0.14
CA GLU A 390 -28.27 5.28 0.08
C GLU A 390 -27.97 3.85 0.55
N GLU A 391 -26.79 3.33 0.20
CA GLU A 391 -26.36 1.96 0.50
C GLU A 391 -24.97 1.93 1.12
N GLN A 392 -24.70 0.93 1.94
CA GLN A 392 -23.43 0.82 2.68
C GLN A 392 -22.20 0.72 1.77
N ARG A 393 -22.29 -0.03 0.65
CA ARG A 393 -21.17 -0.18 -0.29
C ARG A 393 -20.79 1.15 -0.91
N THR A 394 -21.78 1.90 -1.38
CA THR A 394 -21.56 3.23 -1.94
C THR A 394 -21.09 4.21 -0.88
N ALA A 395 -21.59 4.13 0.36
CA ALA A 395 -21.14 5.01 1.45
C ALA A 395 -19.66 4.78 1.79
N THR A 396 -19.18 3.53 1.71
CA THR A 396 -17.76 3.19 1.86
C THR A 396 -16.91 3.85 0.76
N VAL A 397 -17.39 3.87 -0.49
CA VAL A 397 -16.69 4.56 -1.59
C VAL A 397 -16.75 6.08 -1.42
N ALA A 398 -17.92 6.63 -1.10
CA ALA A 398 -18.14 8.07 -0.91
C ALA A 398 -17.24 8.65 0.19
N VAL A 399 -17.11 7.94 1.32
CA VAL A 399 -16.25 8.40 2.43
C VAL A 399 -14.76 8.33 2.07
N ALA A 400 -14.35 7.33 1.29
CA ALA A 400 -12.98 7.26 0.79
C ALA A 400 -12.64 8.43 -0.14
N LEU A 401 -13.54 8.76 -1.09
CA LEU A 401 -13.38 9.92 -1.96
C LEU A 401 -13.38 11.23 -1.16
N ALA A 402 -14.24 11.35 -0.14
CA ALA A 402 -14.25 12.50 0.75
C ALA A 402 -12.94 12.66 1.54
N ALA A 403 -12.39 11.57 2.09
CA ALA A 403 -11.13 11.59 2.83
C ALA A 403 -9.94 11.92 1.92
N LEU A 404 -9.94 11.43 0.68
CA LEU A 404 -8.93 11.80 -0.32
C LEU A 404 -8.98 13.29 -0.68
N ARG A 405 -10.18 13.87 -0.80
CA ARG A 405 -10.36 15.32 -0.99
C ARG A 405 -9.85 16.11 0.22
N ALA A 406 -10.17 15.68 1.43
CA ALA A 406 -9.72 16.34 2.66
C ALA A 406 -8.19 16.32 2.79
N ALA A 407 -7.52 15.31 2.25
CA ALA A 407 -6.06 15.19 2.23
C ALA A 407 -5.37 15.95 1.07
N CYS A 408 -6.13 16.63 0.18
CA CYS A 408 -5.55 17.37 -0.94
C CYS A 408 -5.00 18.74 -0.48
N PRO A 409 -3.76 19.12 -0.87
CA PRO A 409 -3.20 20.41 -0.53
C PRO A 409 -3.85 21.55 -1.34
N THR A 410 -3.99 22.71 -0.72
CA THR A 410 -4.30 23.99 -1.39
C THR A 410 -3.03 24.55 -2.07
N PRO A 411 -3.11 25.24 -3.23
CA PRO A 411 -4.30 25.86 -3.82
C PRO A 411 -5.08 24.99 -4.82
N GLY A 412 -6.35 25.33 -5.04
CA GLY A 412 -7.26 24.70 -6.00
C GLY A 412 -8.43 23.98 -5.33
N THR A 413 -9.33 23.44 -6.14
CA THR A 413 -10.49 22.69 -5.67
C THR A 413 -10.09 21.23 -5.47
N ALA A 414 -10.15 20.76 -4.23
CA ALA A 414 -9.89 19.36 -3.91
C ALA A 414 -10.93 18.45 -4.56
N ALA A 415 -10.45 17.47 -5.32
CA ALA A 415 -11.28 16.52 -6.04
C ALA A 415 -10.76 15.10 -5.86
N ALA A 416 -11.65 14.12 -6.02
CA ALA A 416 -11.32 12.70 -6.05
C ALA A 416 -12.30 11.92 -6.92
N GLY A 417 -11.84 10.81 -7.50
CA GLY A 417 -12.65 9.95 -8.36
C GLY A 417 -12.09 8.53 -8.48
N LEU A 418 -12.95 7.64 -8.97
CA LEU A 418 -12.58 6.24 -9.25
C LEU A 418 -11.67 6.09 -10.48
N THR A 419 -11.75 7.06 -11.40
CA THR A 419 -10.94 7.16 -12.62
C THR A 419 -10.39 8.57 -12.75
N GLU A 420 -9.43 8.78 -13.66
CA GLU A 420 -8.90 10.12 -13.96
C GLU A 420 -10.01 11.07 -14.43
N GLU A 421 -10.86 10.60 -15.34
CA GLU A 421 -12.02 11.37 -15.85
C GLU A 421 -12.97 11.74 -14.71
N HIS A 422 -13.30 10.80 -13.83
CA HIS A 422 -14.16 11.07 -12.67
C HIS A 422 -13.54 12.14 -11.76
N TRP A 423 -12.24 12.04 -11.44
CA TRP A 423 -11.55 13.03 -10.62
C TRP A 423 -11.59 14.44 -11.23
N LEU A 424 -11.32 14.56 -12.53
CA LEU A 424 -11.37 15.85 -13.23
C LEU A 424 -12.80 16.42 -13.29
N LEU A 425 -13.80 15.57 -13.55
CA LEU A 425 -15.22 15.96 -13.55
C LEU A 425 -15.69 16.40 -12.17
N ASP A 426 -15.30 15.70 -11.10
CA ASP A 426 -15.60 16.08 -9.73
C ASP A 426 -15.07 17.50 -9.43
N GLY A 427 -13.81 17.76 -9.78
CA GLY A 427 -13.20 19.08 -9.59
C GLY A 427 -13.87 20.18 -10.41
N ALA A 428 -14.20 19.90 -11.68
CA ALA A 428 -14.88 20.85 -12.56
C ALA A 428 -16.30 21.17 -12.06
N LEU A 429 -17.09 20.16 -11.70
CA LEU A 429 -18.44 20.36 -11.15
C LEU A 429 -18.43 21.17 -9.84
N ARG A 430 -17.41 20.99 -8.99
CA ARG A 430 -17.24 21.78 -7.77
C ARG A 430 -16.92 23.25 -8.07
N LEU A 431 -16.07 23.52 -9.07
CA LEU A 431 -15.78 24.89 -9.54
C LEU A 431 -17.02 25.54 -10.16
N MET A 432 -17.71 24.83 -11.06
CA MET A 432 -18.92 25.32 -11.73
C MET A 432 -20.09 25.53 -10.78
N ALA A 433 -20.11 24.85 -9.63
CA ALA A 433 -21.16 25.04 -8.63
C ALA A 433 -21.19 26.46 -8.06
N ASP A 434 -20.04 27.13 -8.00
CA ASP A 434 -19.94 28.52 -7.51
C ASP A 434 -20.32 29.56 -8.58
N GLU A 435 -20.35 29.15 -9.85
CA GLU A 435 -20.83 29.95 -10.99
C GLU A 435 -22.31 29.71 -11.32
N ALA A 436 -22.93 28.69 -10.71
CA ALA A 436 -24.31 28.31 -10.99
C ALA A 436 -25.29 29.39 -10.51
N VAL A 437 -26.29 29.70 -11.34
CA VAL A 437 -27.29 30.74 -11.06
C VAL A 437 -28.65 30.13 -10.71
N PRO A 438 -29.38 30.68 -9.72
CA PRO A 438 -30.74 30.25 -9.43
C PRO A 438 -31.67 30.41 -10.63
N TYR A 439 -32.50 29.40 -10.90
CA TYR A 439 -33.53 29.49 -11.94
C TYR A 439 -34.92 29.10 -11.44
N ALA A 440 -35.03 28.40 -10.30
CA ALA A 440 -36.30 28.09 -9.66
C ALA A 440 -36.14 27.99 -8.14
N THR A 441 -37.21 28.32 -7.41
CA THR A 441 -37.35 28.06 -5.97
C THR A 441 -38.61 27.23 -5.78
N ARG A 442 -38.51 26.12 -5.04
CA ARG A 442 -39.64 25.21 -4.82
C ARG A 442 -40.10 25.24 -3.37
N ALA A 443 -41.40 25.10 -3.18
CA ALA A 443 -41.96 24.83 -1.86
C ALA A 443 -41.62 23.39 -1.43
N VAL A 444 -41.34 23.20 -0.14
CA VAL A 444 -40.90 21.93 0.46
C VAL A 444 -41.84 20.77 0.18
N GLY A 445 -43.15 21.01 0.15
CA GLY A 445 -44.16 19.97 -0.08
C GLY A 445 -44.29 19.49 -1.53
N ALA A 446 -43.55 20.08 -2.48
CA ALA A 446 -43.61 19.76 -3.91
C ALA A 446 -42.39 18.96 -4.37
N VAL A 447 -41.99 17.95 -3.59
CA VAL A 447 -40.92 17.01 -3.94
C VAL A 447 -41.50 15.70 -4.47
N ASP A 448 -40.67 14.95 -5.19
CA ASP A 448 -41.01 13.59 -5.63
C ASP A 448 -41.22 12.63 -4.44
N ALA A 449 -42.01 11.57 -4.67
CA ALA A 449 -42.34 10.56 -3.67
C ALA A 449 -41.11 9.95 -2.98
N ARG A 450 -39.99 9.77 -3.70
CA ARG A 450 -38.73 9.25 -3.14
C ARG A 450 -38.12 10.16 -2.06
N SER A 451 -38.38 11.47 -2.12
CA SER A 451 -37.81 12.47 -1.21
C SER A 451 -38.71 12.79 -0.01
N VAL A 452 -39.97 12.34 -0.03
CA VAL A 452 -40.93 12.55 1.08
C VAL A 452 -40.44 11.97 2.41
N PRO A 453 -39.85 10.76 2.48
CA PRO A 453 -39.32 10.23 3.74
C PRO A 453 -38.21 11.10 4.35
N LEU A 454 -37.32 11.66 3.53
CA LEU A 454 -36.23 12.52 3.99
C LEU A 454 -36.76 13.83 4.59
N LEU A 455 -37.79 14.41 3.98
CA LEU A 455 -38.45 15.61 4.51
C LEU A 455 -39.13 15.35 5.86
N ARG A 456 -39.85 14.23 5.98
CA ARG A 456 -40.48 13.86 7.25
C ARG A 456 -39.47 13.70 8.36
N LEU A 457 -38.33 13.07 8.09
CA LEU A 457 -37.26 12.92 9.07
C LEU A 457 -36.65 14.26 9.47
N LEU A 458 -36.43 15.17 8.52
CA LEU A 458 -35.99 16.54 8.84
C LEU A 458 -37.01 17.25 9.75
N GLU A 459 -38.31 17.09 9.49
CA GLU A 459 -39.38 17.64 10.33
C GLU A 459 -39.42 17.00 11.73
N GLU A 460 -39.28 15.67 11.82
CA GLU A 460 -39.24 14.92 13.08
C GLU A 460 -38.04 15.30 13.96
N GLU A 461 -36.89 15.57 13.34
CA GLU A 461 -35.67 16.09 13.97
C GLU A 461 -35.80 17.56 14.40
N GLY A 462 -36.97 18.18 14.24
CA GLY A 462 -37.28 19.54 14.68
C GLY A 462 -36.67 20.63 13.80
N MET A 463 -36.29 20.29 12.57
CA MET A 463 -35.66 21.24 11.65
C MET A 463 -36.72 22.18 11.05
N PRO A 464 -36.44 23.50 10.95
CA PRO A 464 -37.32 24.42 10.26
C PRO A 464 -37.50 24.03 8.79
N ALA A 465 -38.66 24.37 8.22
CA ALA A 465 -38.98 24.06 6.82
C ALA A 465 -37.83 24.48 5.88
N PRO A 466 -37.18 23.54 5.17
CA PRO A 466 -36.02 23.83 4.34
C PRO A 466 -36.37 24.73 3.15
N ALA A 467 -35.62 25.77 2.86
CA ALA A 467 -35.75 26.48 1.58
C ALA A 467 -35.01 25.68 0.49
N LEU A 468 -35.70 25.39 -0.63
CA LEU A 468 -35.13 24.67 -1.76
C LEU A 468 -34.96 25.56 -2.99
N THR A 469 -33.72 25.69 -3.46
CA THR A 469 -33.35 26.47 -4.64
C THR A 469 -32.71 25.55 -5.67
N LEU A 470 -33.16 25.65 -6.92
CA LEU A 470 -32.53 25.00 -8.06
C LEU A 470 -31.67 26.00 -8.82
N LEU A 471 -30.43 25.60 -9.07
CA LEU A 471 -29.42 26.35 -9.78
C LEU A 471 -29.01 25.59 -11.05
N ARG A 472 -28.57 26.35 -12.06
CA ARG A 472 -28.05 25.82 -13.31
C ARG A 472 -26.78 26.55 -13.69
N HIS A 473 -25.86 25.85 -14.33
CA HIS A 473 -24.71 26.47 -15.00
C HIS A 473 -25.02 26.63 -16.50
N PRO A 474 -24.73 27.79 -17.12
CA PRO A 474 -24.88 27.97 -18.56
C PRO A 474 -23.99 26.98 -19.35
N GLY A 475 -24.59 25.95 -19.93
CA GLY A 475 -23.88 24.93 -20.73
C GLY A 475 -23.96 23.51 -20.18
N LEU A 476 -24.47 23.35 -18.96
CA LEU A 476 -24.77 22.04 -18.38
C LEU A 476 -26.28 21.76 -18.37
N ASP A 477 -26.64 20.51 -18.58
CA ASP A 477 -28.00 19.99 -18.40
C ASP A 477 -28.21 19.32 -17.04
N TRP A 478 -27.13 19.11 -16.28
CA TRP A 478 -27.19 18.71 -14.88
C TRP A 478 -27.70 19.87 -14.03
N THR A 479 -28.44 19.54 -12.97
CA THR A 479 -29.03 20.52 -12.06
C THR A 479 -28.32 20.49 -10.72
N LEU A 480 -28.05 21.67 -10.17
CA LEU A 480 -27.55 21.83 -8.80
C LEU A 480 -28.73 22.22 -7.91
N ALA A 481 -29.01 21.44 -6.87
CA ALA A 481 -29.97 21.81 -5.85
C ALA A 481 -29.26 22.30 -4.59
N GLU A 482 -29.78 23.36 -3.99
CA GLU A 482 -29.39 23.85 -2.68
C GLU A 482 -30.58 23.81 -1.73
N VAL A 483 -30.37 23.15 -0.59
CA VAL A 483 -31.28 23.09 0.55
C VAL A 483 -30.67 23.93 1.67
N ARG A 484 -31.45 24.85 2.25
CA ARG A 484 -31.02 25.66 3.42
C ARG A 484 -32.11 25.63 4.48
N THR A 485 -31.82 25.16 5.68
CA THR A 485 -32.79 25.19 6.79
C THR A 485 -32.69 26.53 7.51
N SER A 486 -33.77 27.30 7.57
CA SER A 486 -33.80 28.62 8.20
C SER A 486 -34.20 28.53 9.67
N GLY A 487 -33.24 28.62 10.60
CA GLY A 487 -33.52 28.71 12.03
C GLY A 487 -32.72 27.73 12.87
N GLY A 488 -31.69 28.23 13.53
CA GLY A 488 -30.79 27.47 14.39
C GLY A 488 -29.47 28.25 14.52
N PRO A 489 -28.66 27.99 15.56
CA PRO A 489 -27.36 28.64 15.74
C PRO A 489 -26.37 28.37 14.58
N ARG A 490 -26.61 27.32 13.78
CA ARG A 490 -25.96 27.06 12.49
C ARG A 490 -27.01 26.61 11.46
N PRO A 491 -27.18 27.31 10.31
CA PRO A 491 -28.07 26.84 9.25
C PRO A 491 -27.45 25.62 8.57
N TRP A 492 -28.17 24.50 8.54
CA TRP A 492 -27.77 23.32 7.79
C TRP A 492 -28.03 23.54 6.32
N THR A 493 -27.00 23.31 5.52
CA THR A 493 -27.10 23.37 4.06
C THR A 493 -26.94 21.97 3.46
N GLY A 494 -27.46 21.78 2.25
CA GLY A 494 -27.15 20.62 1.42
C GLY A 494 -27.04 21.11 -0.02
N ARG A 495 -25.91 20.84 -0.68
CA ARG A 495 -25.70 21.20 -2.09
C ARG A 495 -25.33 19.92 -2.84
N SER A 496 -26.07 19.57 -3.88
CA SER A 496 -25.76 18.40 -4.70
C SER A 496 -26.09 18.61 -6.16
N TRP A 497 -25.21 18.15 -7.03
CA TRP A 497 -25.51 17.94 -8.44
C TRP A 497 -26.37 16.67 -8.60
N GLY A 498 -27.21 16.68 -9.64
CA GLY A 498 -27.97 15.52 -10.12
C GLY A 498 -28.21 15.62 -11.62
N ARG A 499 -28.51 14.49 -12.27
CA ARG A 499 -28.79 14.44 -13.71
C ARG A 499 -30.05 15.22 -14.10
N ASP A 500 -30.98 15.31 -13.15
CA ASP A 500 -32.21 16.09 -13.27
C ASP A 500 -32.57 16.77 -11.93
N ASP A 501 -33.62 17.59 -11.96
CA ASP A 501 -34.14 18.28 -10.79
C ASP A 501 -34.49 17.32 -9.63
N THR A 502 -35.04 16.15 -9.94
CA THR A 502 -35.53 15.20 -8.93
C THR A 502 -34.36 14.59 -8.17
N GLU A 503 -33.34 14.11 -8.88
CA GLU A 503 -32.13 13.57 -8.30
C GLU A 503 -31.36 14.64 -7.51
N ALA A 504 -31.21 15.85 -8.07
CA ALA A 504 -30.51 16.95 -7.41
C ALA A 504 -31.19 17.30 -6.07
N VAL A 505 -32.52 17.46 -6.08
CA VAL A 505 -33.33 17.72 -4.88
C VAL A 505 -33.18 16.61 -3.85
N HIS A 506 -33.31 15.35 -4.26
CA HIS A 506 -33.19 14.20 -3.37
C HIS A 506 -31.85 14.19 -2.65
N ARG A 507 -30.75 14.32 -3.40
CA ARG A 507 -29.39 14.29 -2.84
C ARG A 507 -29.07 15.52 -1.99
N ALA A 508 -29.59 16.70 -2.33
CA ALA A 508 -29.42 17.89 -1.51
C ALA A 508 -30.14 17.77 -0.16
N LEU A 509 -31.36 17.20 -0.14
CA LEU A 509 -32.09 16.89 1.09
C LEU A 509 -31.36 15.83 1.93
N ALA A 510 -30.90 14.75 1.29
CA ALA A 510 -30.13 13.71 1.96
C ALA A 510 -28.82 14.25 2.55
N THR A 511 -28.11 15.14 1.84
CA THR A 511 -26.91 15.82 2.36
C THR A 511 -27.23 16.68 3.58
N ALA A 512 -28.34 17.42 3.57
CA ALA A 512 -28.75 18.21 4.73
C ALA A 512 -29.09 17.31 5.94
N LEU A 513 -29.81 16.20 5.72
CA LEU A 513 -30.13 15.22 6.75
C LEU A 513 -28.88 14.54 7.32
N ALA A 514 -27.99 14.04 6.46
CA ALA A 514 -26.74 13.40 6.86
C ALA A 514 -25.86 14.34 7.68
N ARG A 515 -25.88 15.65 7.37
CA ARG A 515 -25.11 16.65 8.11
C ARG A 515 -25.65 16.84 9.52
N HIS A 516 -26.97 16.89 9.67
CA HIS A 516 -27.62 16.93 10.97
C HIS A 516 -27.33 15.65 11.78
N GLN A 517 -27.48 14.49 11.15
CA GLN A 517 -27.23 13.18 11.78
C GLN A 517 -25.78 13.03 12.24
N ALA A 518 -24.79 13.36 11.41
CA ALA A 518 -23.38 13.29 11.77
C ALA A 518 -23.04 14.21 12.95
N HIS A 519 -23.58 15.44 12.98
CA HIS A 519 -23.34 16.36 14.09
C HIS A 519 -24.01 15.91 15.40
N GLY A 520 -25.06 15.09 15.33
CA GLY A 520 -25.73 14.53 16.51
C GLY A 520 -24.91 13.45 17.24
N VAL A 521 -23.86 12.90 16.61
CA VAL A 521 -23.06 11.80 17.17
C VAL A 521 -21.78 12.35 17.82
N PRO A 522 -21.63 12.26 19.16
CA PRO A 522 -20.42 12.73 19.83
C PRO A 522 -19.17 11.97 19.34
N GLY A 523 -18.13 12.72 18.97
CA GLY A 523 -16.84 12.13 18.54
C GLY A 523 -16.77 11.80 17.04
N ALA A 524 -17.88 11.81 16.30
CA ALA A 524 -17.87 11.64 14.86
C ALA A 524 -17.24 12.84 14.15
N GLY A 525 -16.51 12.57 13.08
CA GLY A 525 -15.99 13.59 12.17
C GLY A 525 -17.10 14.42 11.50
N PRO A 526 -16.77 15.62 11.00
CA PRO A 526 -17.73 16.43 10.25
C PRO A 526 -18.15 15.72 8.95
N LEU A 527 -19.39 15.95 8.51
CA LEU A 527 -19.79 15.58 7.16
C LEU A 527 -18.92 16.36 6.15
N ALA A 528 -18.43 15.67 5.12
CA ALA A 528 -17.64 16.24 4.03
C ALA A 528 -18.20 17.59 3.55
N GLU A 529 -17.31 18.59 3.46
CA GLU A 529 -17.67 19.95 3.06
C GLU A 529 -17.80 20.09 1.53
N GLY A 530 -18.52 21.13 1.12
CA GLY A 530 -18.70 21.50 -0.28
C GLY A 530 -19.94 20.88 -0.95
N VAL A 531 -19.90 20.85 -2.28
CA VAL A 531 -20.97 20.32 -3.14
C VAL A 531 -20.79 18.82 -3.33
N HIS A 532 -21.89 18.09 -3.19
CA HIS A 532 -21.95 16.65 -3.43
C HIS A 532 -22.03 16.34 -4.92
N THR A 533 -21.14 15.48 -5.41
CA THR A 533 -20.95 15.15 -6.83
C THR A 533 -21.18 13.67 -7.12
N ASP A 534 -21.57 12.88 -6.13
CA ASP A 534 -21.73 11.42 -6.26
C ASP A 534 -22.77 10.96 -7.28
N ALA A 535 -23.58 11.86 -7.86
CA ALA A 535 -24.33 11.52 -9.07
C ALA A 535 -23.40 10.97 -10.19
N LEU A 536 -22.12 11.37 -10.21
CA LEU A 536 -21.08 10.81 -11.07
C LEU A 536 -20.84 9.31 -10.83
N LEU A 537 -20.96 8.80 -9.60
CA LEU A 537 -20.77 7.37 -9.27
C LEU A 537 -21.83 6.48 -9.93
N PHE A 538 -23.00 7.04 -10.25
CA PHE A 538 -24.13 6.31 -10.82
C PHE A 538 -24.35 6.62 -12.30
N ALA A 539 -23.54 7.53 -12.86
CA ALA A 539 -23.60 7.87 -14.27
C ALA A 539 -22.93 6.75 -15.09
N ASP A 540 -23.61 6.27 -16.12
CA ASP A 540 -23.02 5.30 -17.04
C ASP A 540 -21.94 5.95 -17.93
N ALA A 541 -21.19 5.13 -18.67
CA ALA A 541 -20.11 5.63 -19.53
C ALA A 541 -20.58 6.64 -20.59
N SER A 542 -21.81 6.51 -21.09
CA SER A 542 -22.37 7.43 -22.07
C SER A 542 -22.77 8.77 -21.44
N GLU A 543 -23.33 8.73 -20.23
CA GLU A 543 -23.68 9.90 -19.43
C GLU A 543 -22.41 10.66 -19.01
N GLN A 544 -21.37 9.96 -18.56
CA GLN A 544 -20.07 10.56 -18.22
C GLN A 544 -19.41 11.22 -19.44
N ALA A 545 -19.40 10.54 -20.59
CA ALA A 545 -18.85 11.09 -21.82
C ALA A 545 -19.60 12.34 -22.30
N ALA A 546 -20.94 12.34 -22.19
CA ALA A 546 -21.77 13.49 -22.52
C ALA A 546 -21.51 14.67 -21.55
N LEU A 547 -21.42 14.39 -20.25
CA LEU A 547 -21.10 15.40 -19.25
C LEU A 547 -19.70 15.99 -19.50
N ARG A 548 -18.69 15.16 -19.71
CA ARG A 548 -17.32 15.60 -20.03
C ARG A 548 -17.29 16.54 -21.22
N LYS A 549 -17.97 16.17 -22.31
CA LYS A 549 -18.06 17.04 -23.48
C LYS A 549 -18.67 18.39 -23.13
N ARG A 550 -19.80 18.42 -22.43
CA ARG A 550 -20.46 19.67 -22.06
C ARG A 550 -19.64 20.54 -21.10
N VAL A 551 -18.98 19.95 -20.12
CA VAL A 551 -18.09 20.65 -19.20
C VAL A 551 -16.91 21.28 -19.96
N ALA A 552 -16.30 20.53 -20.89
CA ALA A 552 -15.22 21.03 -21.73
C ALA A 552 -15.68 22.16 -22.67
N ASP A 553 -16.81 21.97 -23.37
CA ASP A 553 -17.40 22.97 -24.28
C ASP A 553 -17.78 24.25 -23.51
N ALA A 554 -18.33 24.14 -22.29
CA ALA A 554 -18.67 25.27 -21.44
C ALA A 554 -17.43 26.02 -20.93
N ALA A 555 -16.37 25.31 -20.55
CA ALA A 555 -15.09 25.92 -20.18
C ALA A 555 -14.48 26.66 -21.38
N GLU A 556 -14.48 26.05 -22.56
CA GLU A 556 -13.94 26.66 -23.79
C GLU A 556 -14.70 27.92 -24.17
N ALA A 557 -16.04 27.89 -24.10
CA ALA A 557 -16.88 29.07 -24.31
C ALA A 557 -16.57 30.22 -23.33
N ALA A 558 -16.08 29.90 -22.12
CA ALA A 558 -15.63 30.86 -21.13
C ALA A 558 -14.13 31.27 -21.28
N GLY A 559 -13.42 30.73 -22.28
CA GLY A 559 -11.97 30.97 -22.45
C GLY A 559 -11.10 30.26 -21.41
N LEU A 560 -11.62 29.19 -20.80
CA LEU A 560 -10.99 28.43 -19.73
C LEU A 560 -10.80 26.96 -20.14
N ARG A 561 -9.96 26.26 -19.39
CA ARG A 561 -9.85 24.80 -19.38
C ARG A 561 -9.60 24.32 -17.95
N TYR A 562 -10.00 23.09 -17.64
CA TYR A 562 -9.74 22.51 -16.33
C TYR A 562 -8.43 21.73 -16.32
N GLU A 563 -7.55 22.09 -15.38
CA GLU A 563 -6.24 21.49 -15.15
C GLU A 563 -6.22 20.80 -13.79
N GLY A 564 -5.85 19.52 -13.77
CA GLY A 564 -5.68 18.71 -12.58
C GLY A 564 -4.20 18.47 -12.25
N ALA A 565 -3.85 18.59 -10.97
CA ALA A 565 -2.58 18.19 -10.40
C ALA A 565 -2.77 16.90 -9.57
N PRO A 566 -2.40 15.71 -10.09
CA PRO A 566 -2.71 14.44 -9.44
C PRO A 566 -1.84 14.20 -8.20
N ARG A 567 -2.46 13.73 -7.12
CA ARG A 567 -1.81 13.16 -5.94
C ARG A 567 -1.98 11.64 -6.00
N ARG A 568 -1.06 10.98 -6.71
CA ARG A 568 -1.11 9.55 -6.98
C ARG A 568 -0.03 8.71 -6.27
N PRO A 569 1.22 9.19 -6.13
CA PRO A 569 2.24 8.43 -5.43
C PRO A 569 2.01 8.46 -3.92
N ASP A 570 2.14 7.30 -3.32
CA ASP A 570 2.18 7.06 -1.89
C ASP A 570 3.48 6.34 -1.54
N PRO A 571 4.25 6.82 -0.54
CA PRO A 571 5.55 6.25 -0.22
C PRO A 571 5.50 4.84 0.41
N VAL A 572 4.32 4.32 0.78
CA VAL A 572 4.14 3.00 1.40
C VAL A 572 3.36 2.05 0.48
N THR A 573 2.23 2.49 -0.06
CA THR A 573 1.36 1.67 -0.92
C THR A 573 1.69 1.79 -2.41
N GLY A 574 2.62 2.66 -2.78
CA GLY A 574 3.06 2.85 -4.16
C GLY A 574 2.15 3.79 -4.94
N VAL A 575 1.30 3.26 -5.81
CA VAL A 575 0.34 4.08 -6.58
C VAL A 575 -1.03 3.93 -5.94
N LEU A 576 -1.65 5.06 -5.58
CA LEU A 576 -3.02 5.03 -5.05
C LEU A 576 -3.99 4.49 -6.12
N PRO A 577 -4.86 3.53 -5.76
CA PRO A 577 -5.81 2.93 -6.70
C PRO A 577 -6.93 3.89 -7.10
N LEU A 578 -7.16 4.95 -6.32
CA LEU A 578 -8.13 6.01 -6.59
C LEU A 578 -7.41 7.31 -6.99
N TRP A 579 -8.07 8.12 -7.81
CA TRP A 579 -7.56 9.41 -8.24
C TRP A 579 -7.93 10.50 -7.24
N SER A 580 -6.97 11.35 -6.90
CA SER A 580 -7.18 12.51 -6.06
C SER A 580 -6.22 13.62 -6.45
N GLY A 581 -6.54 14.87 -6.12
CA GLY A 581 -5.69 16.01 -6.41
C GLY A 581 -6.46 17.30 -6.56
N ALA A 582 -5.73 18.41 -6.71
CA ALA A 582 -6.32 19.72 -6.92
C ALA A 582 -6.70 19.92 -8.39
N VAL A 583 -7.89 20.45 -8.65
CA VAL A 583 -8.37 20.87 -9.97
C VAL A 583 -8.57 22.38 -9.98
N ARG A 584 -8.19 23.03 -11.08
CA ARG A 584 -8.29 24.48 -11.26
C ARG A 584 -8.81 24.81 -12.66
N ALA A 585 -9.58 25.89 -12.76
CA ALA A 585 -9.84 26.53 -14.04
C ALA A 585 -8.63 27.41 -14.39
N VAL A 586 -8.05 27.21 -15.57
CA VAL A 586 -6.93 28.02 -16.09
C VAL A 586 -7.31 28.59 -17.45
N PRO A 587 -6.81 29.79 -17.83
CA PRO A 587 -7.07 30.34 -19.16
C PRO A 587 -6.61 29.39 -20.27
N LEU A 588 -7.39 29.33 -21.35
CA LEU A 588 -6.93 28.84 -22.64
C LEU A 588 -5.88 29.82 -23.15
N VAL A 589 -4.60 29.52 -22.95
CA VAL A 589 -3.51 30.41 -23.36
C VAL A 589 -3.55 30.60 -24.89
N GLY A 590 -3.82 31.83 -25.34
CA GLY A 590 -3.17 32.36 -26.54
C GLY A 590 -1.77 32.82 -26.16
N GLU A 591 -0.79 32.65 -27.06
CA GLU A 591 0.59 33.15 -26.88
C GLU A 591 0.64 34.53 -26.19
N PRO A 592 1.64 34.80 -25.32
CA PRO A 592 1.76 36.11 -24.70
C PRO A 592 1.87 37.16 -25.80
N GLN A 593 0.83 37.99 -25.97
CA GLN A 593 0.94 39.20 -26.76
C GLN A 593 2.06 40.01 -26.14
N GLY A 594 3.12 40.20 -26.93
CA GLY A 594 4.27 41.01 -26.57
C GLY A 594 3.78 42.30 -25.95
N MET A 595 4.24 42.55 -24.73
CA MET A 595 4.26 43.86 -24.14
C MET A 595 5.14 44.70 -25.08
N GLU A 596 4.53 45.36 -26.06
CA GLU A 596 5.17 46.45 -26.79
C GLU A 596 5.56 47.47 -25.73
N GLU A 597 6.84 47.43 -25.34
CA GLU A 597 7.48 48.54 -24.65
C GLU A 597 7.36 49.77 -25.54
N SER A 598 6.36 50.59 -25.23
CA SER A 598 6.32 51.98 -25.62
C SER A 598 7.51 52.69 -24.97
N ILE A 599 8.65 52.67 -25.64
CA ILE A 599 9.74 53.62 -25.41
C ILE A 599 9.21 54.97 -25.92
N GLU A 600 8.56 55.72 -25.03
CA GLU A 600 8.34 57.15 -25.23
C GLU A 600 9.69 57.86 -25.12
N GLU A 601 10.23 58.16 -26.29
CA GLU A 601 11.28 59.13 -26.55
C GLU A 601 10.84 60.50 -25.99
N ARG A 602 11.34 60.87 -24.80
CA ARG A 602 11.33 62.26 -24.34
C ARG A 602 12.68 62.88 -24.59
N ASP A 603 12.77 63.46 -25.77
CA ASP A 603 13.75 64.49 -26.07
C ASP A 603 13.14 65.88 -25.79
N HIS A 604 14.00 66.77 -25.29
CA HIS A 604 13.89 68.24 -25.16
C HIS A 604 13.37 68.85 -23.86
N GLY A 605 14.29 69.51 -23.15
CA GLY A 605 14.06 70.51 -22.11
C GLY A 605 15.25 70.75 -21.20
#